data_AF-A0A939AB47-F1
#
_entry.id   AF-A0A939AB47-F1
#
_cell.length_a   1.000
_cell.length_b   1.000
_cell.length_c   1.000
_cell.angle_alpha   90.00
_cell.angle_beta   90.00
_cell.angle_gamma   90.00
#
_symmetry.space_group_name_H-M   'P 1'
#
loop_
_entity.id
_entity.type
_entity.pdbx_description
1 polymer ?
#
loop_
_entity_poly.entity_id
_entity_poly.type
_entity_poly.pdbx_seq_one_letter_code
_entity_poly.pdbx_strand_id
1 'polypeptide(L)'
;MDLSENGNRLLPLGEAVPWQRPRREWAVRLCVAFLLAAFFLPNLGAFGLWDPWETHYGEVTRNMIESYDWVNPWWGYRTKIGDQAKQGSYFYSKPILIFWTEAASVRLLGFSEWAIRLPMALFAMLTAFFAYYVLGKIWSRKVGFLGMLVVATSPQFFMLARQAQTDMVFVAPLTIGLLFLALALFGPDERGVSTAGYLAKLGFSLFVFLLSAVPQYIVIGTDLVDDRSFDNLAGLQRVAALAKTNGVYHSVLYGILVLVLLVWMLLPLVVRLVRRRPLEGEFKDRTLREGHILVFATMCGLATLGKGLLGFMLPGAVLFVFLLLT
;
A
#
# COMPACT_ATOMS: atom_id res chain seq x y z
N MET A 1 33.41 31.59 -17.64
CA MET A 1 31.99 32.00 -17.70
C MET A 1 31.22 30.71 -17.63
N ASP A 2 30.76 30.39 -16.42
CA ASP A 2 30.48 29.04 -15.95
C ASP A 2 29.07 28.58 -16.37
N LEU A 3 28.97 27.39 -16.98
CA LEU A 3 27.75 26.79 -17.51
C LEU A 3 27.11 25.79 -16.53
N SER A 4 27.13 26.08 -15.23
CA SER A 4 26.74 25.12 -14.18
C SER A 4 25.51 25.46 -13.33
N GLU A 5 24.77 26.55 -13.59
CA GLU A 5 23.64 26.94 -12.71
C GLU A 5 22.21 26.64 -13.20
N ASN A 6 21.99 26.17 -14.44
CA ASN A 6 20.64 25.94 -14.97
C ASN A 6 20.34 24.49 -15.37
N GLY A 7 20.60 23.55 -14.45
CA GLY A 7 20.14 22.17 -14.59
C GLY A 7 18.64 22.02 -14.36
N ASN A 8 17.84 22.14 -15.44
CA ASN A 8 16.51 21.53 -15.62
C ASN A 8 15.57 21.47 -14.40
N ARG A 9 15.32 22.61 -13.73
CA ARG A 9 14.02 22.77 -13.05
C ARG A 9 13.01 23.15 -14.12
N LEU A 10 12.13 22.22 -14.48
CA LEU A 10 10.87 22.54 -15.14
C LEU A 10 10.12 23.54 -14.24
N LEU A 11 10.30 24.84 -14.48
CA LEU A 11 9.62 25.93 -13.78
C LEU A 11 8.17 26.05 -14.30
N PRO A 12 7.25 26.57 -13.46
CA PRO A 12 5.90 26.03 -13.32
C PRO A 12 4.88 26.66 -14.28
N LEU A 13 3.74 25.98 -14.43
CA LEU A 13 2.50 26.57 -14.95
C LEU A 13 2.14 27.82 -14.11
N GLY A 14 2.56 29.01 -14.57
CA GLY A 14 2.37 30.29 -13.87
C GLY A 14 3.06 30.35 -12.51
N GLU A 15 3.18 31.54 -11.92
CA GLU A 15 3.58 31.69 -10.51
C GLU A 15 2.59 30.94 -9.62
N ALA A 16 2.84 29.65 -9.40
CA ALA A 16 1.99 28.82 -8.57
C ALA A 16 2.04 29.40 -7.16
N VAL A 17 0.92 30.00 -6.74
CA VAL A 17 0.78 30.52 -5.38
C VAL A 17 1.08 29.36 -4.44
N PRO A 18 2.16 29.44 -3.63
CA PRO A 18 2.56 28.34 -2.78
C PRO A 18 1.39 27.93 -1.90
N TRP A 19 1.23 26.63 -1.69
CA TRP A 19 0.14 26.09 -0.88
C TRP A 19 0.11 26.73 0.51
N GLN A 20 -0.79 27.71 0.70
CA GLN A 20 -0.94 28.41 1.97
C GLN A 20 -1.74 27.52 2.94
N ARG A 21 -1.07 27.06 3.99
CA ARG A 21 -1.66 26.24 5.06
C ARG A 21 -2.80 27.02 5.73
N PRO A 22 -4.07 26.59 5.60
CA PRO A 22 -5.14 27.14 6.42
C PRO A 22 -4.84 26.90 7.90
N ARG A 23 -5.28 27.82 8.77
CA ARG A 23 -5.19 27.68 10.23
C ARG A 23 -5.76 26.35 10.75
N ARG A 24 -6.73 25.76 10.04
CA ARG A 24 -7.39 24.48 10.37
C ARG A 24 -7.30 23.47 9.22
N GLU A 25 -6.10 23.28 8.69
CA GLU A 25 -5.85 22.32 7.61
C GLU A 25 -6.33 20.89 7.94
N TRP A 26 -6.23 20.46 9.20
CA TRP A 26 -6.73 19.16 9.63
C TRP A 26 -8.24 19.03 9.41
N ALA A 27 -9.03 20.08 9.67
CA ALA A 27 -10.49 20.07 9.50
C ALA A 27 -10.87 19.98 8.01
N VAL A 28 -10.08 20.64 7.15
CA VAL A 28 -10.26 20.51 5.69
C VAL A 28 -10.03 19.08 5.24
N ARG A 29 -8.97 18.42 5.71
CA ARG A 29 -8.68 17.03 5.36
C ARG A 29 -9.75 16.07 5.87
N LEU A 30 -10.27 16.30 7.07
CA LEU A 30 -11.42 15.53 7.58
C LEU A 30 -12.67 15.75 6.73
N CYS A 31 -12.94 16.98 6.30
CA CYS A 31 -14.06 17.28 5.40
C CYS A 31 -13.89 16.55 4.05
N VAL A 32 -12.69 16.57 3.46
CA VAL A 32 -12.39 15.81 2.23
C VAL A 32 -12.60 14.31 2.45
N ALA A 33 -12.07 13.75 3.53
CA ALA A 33 -12.27 12.33 3.87
C ALA A 33 -13.76 11.98 4.04
N PHE A 34 -14.52 12.85 4.71
CA PHE A 34 -15.97 12.69 4.88
C PHE A 34 -16.71 12.74 3.54
N LEU A 35 -16.38 13.69 2.65
CA LEU A 35 -16.99 13.78 1.32
C LEU A 35 -16.71 12.52 0.49
N LEU A 36 -15.49 11.99 0.54
CA LEU A 36 -15.14 10.74 -0.13
C LEU A 36 -15.89 9.54 0.47
N ALA A 37 -16.03 9.48 1.80
CA ALA A 37 -16.82 8.45 2.46
C ALA A 37 -18.29 8.52 2.04
N ALA A 38 -18.88 9.72 2.03
CA ALA A 38 -20.24 9.97 1.59
C ALA A 38 -20.45 9.66 0.09
N PHE A 39 -19.39 9.69 -0.72
CA PHE A 39 -19.46 9.37 -2.14
C PHE A 39 -19.33 7.87 -2.42
N PHE A 40 -18.39 7.18 -1.75
CA PHE A 40 -18.07 5.77 -2.05
C PHE A 40 -18.84 4.74 -1.22
N LEU A 41 -19.18 5.04 0.05
CA LEU A 41 -19.72 4.04 0.98
C LEU A 41 -21.24 3.80 0.93
N PRO A 42 -22.10 4.79 0.61
CA PRO A 42 -23.54 4.54 0.59
C PRO A 42 -23.90 3.42 -0.37
N ASN A 43 -24.82 2.55 0.05
CA ASN A 43 -25.38 1.45 -0.77
C ASN A 43 -24.34 0.47 -1.34
N LEU A 44 -23.16 0.34 -0.73
CA LEU A 44 -22.08 -0.50 -1.25
C LEU A 44 -22.47 -1.99 -1.35
N GLY A 45 -23.36 -2.45 -0.47
CA GLY A 45 -23.94 -3.79 -0.46
C GLY A 45 -25.41 -3.84 -0.91
N ALA A 46 -25.92 -2.83 -1.61
CA ALA A 46 -27.36 -2.77 -1.95
C ALA A 46 -27.79 -3.76 -3.04
N PHE A 47 -26.85 -4.42 -3.70
CA PHE A 47 -27.08 -5.45 -4.71
C PHE A 47 -26.12 -6.62 -4.47
N GLY A 48 -26.54 -7.81 -4.87
CA GLY A 48 -25.73 -9.03 -4.74
C GLY A 48 -24.40 -8.95 -5.48
N LEU A 49 -23.52 -9.92 -5.23
CA LEU A 49 -22.31 -10.11 -6.03
C LEU A 49 -22.75 -10.54 -7.44
N TRP A 50 -22.61 -9.65 -8.42
CA TRP A 50 -23.19 -9.82 -9.76
C TRP A 50 -22.12 -10.08 -10.81
N ASP A 51 -20.93 -9.52 -10.63
CA ASP A 51 -19.78 -9.81 -11.46
C ASP A 51 -19.20 -11.18 -11.05
N PRO A 52 -18.87 -12.04 -12.02
CA PRO A 52 -18.44 -13.42 -11.74
C PRO A 52 -17.14 -13.48 -10.94
N TRP A 53 -16.34 -12.41 -10.94
CA TRP A 53 -15.10 -12.36 -10.16
C TRP A 53 -15.36 -12.01 -8.70
N GLU A 54 -16.41 -11.25 -8.39
CA GLU A 54 -16.77 -10.94 -6.99
C GLU A 54 -17.16 -12.20 -6.22
N THR A 55 -17.96 -13.07 -6.84
CA THR A 55 -18.29 -14.37 -6.23
C THR A 55 -17.06 -15.27 -6.16
N HIS A 56 -16.20 -15.22 -7.17
CA HIS A 56 -14.94 -15.97 -7.18
C HIS A 56 -14.05 -15.60 -5.98
N TYR A 57 -13.76 -14.31 -5.84
CA TYR A 57 -12.87 -13.83 -4.79
C TYR A 57 -13.53 -13.94 -3.42
N GLY A 58 -14.83 -13.69 -3.34
CA GLY A 58 -15.62 -13.85 -2.12
C GLY A 58 -15.56 -15.26 -1.53
N GLU A 59 -15.68 -16.33 -2.32
CA GLU A 59 -15.54 -17.70 -1.75
C GLU A 59 -14.10 -18.05 -1.41
N VAL A 60 -13.10 -17.55 -2.15
CA VAL A 60 -11.69 -17.76 -1.76
C VAL A 60 -11.44 -17.10 -0.41
N THR A 61 -11.95 -15.89 -0.21
CA THR A 61 -11.93 -15.17 1.07
C THR A 61 -12.67 -15.94 2.17
N ARG A 62 -13.87 -16.48 1.89
CA ARG A 62 -14.63 -17.32 2.83
C ARG A 62 -13.81 -18.54 3.26
N ASN A 63 -13.25 -19.27 2.29
CA ASN A 63 -12.41 -20.44 2.55
C ASN A 63 -11.18 -20.08 3.38
N MET A 64 -10.47 -19.00 3.04
CA MET A 64 -9.31 -18.51 3.80
C MET A 64 -9.65 -18.28 5.28
N ILE A 65 -10.81 -17.68 5.55
CA ILE A 65 -11.30 -17.45 6.91
C ILE A 65 -11.62 -18.77 7.61
N GLU A 66 -12.38 -19.66 6.98
CA GLU A 66 -12.89 -20.90 7.57
C GLU A 66 -11.77 -21.94 7.81
N SER A 67 -10.81 -22.03 6.90
CA SER A 67 -9.71 -23.00 7.01
C SER A 67 -8.52 -22.47 7.79
N TYR A 68 -8.51 -21.19 8.18
CA TYR A 68 -7.38 -20.51 8.81
C TYR A 68 -6.09 -20.59 7.97
N ASP A 69 -6.21 -20.76 6.66
CA ASP A 69 -5.10 -20.88 5.72
C ASP A 69 -4.96 -19.56 4.95
N TRP A 70 -4.15 -18.65 5.48
CA TRP A 70 -3.97 -17.29 4.97
C TRP A 70 -2.94 -17.20 3.84
N VAL A 71 -2.29 -18.32 3.49
CA VAL A 71 -1.19 -18.36 2.51
C VAL A 71 -1.62 -19.09 1.25
N ASN A 72 -2.42 -20.15 1.35
CA ASN A 72 -2.79 -20.99 0.22
C ASN A 72 -4.26 -20.78 -0.19
N PRO A 73 -4.55 -19.81 -1.08
CA PRO A 73 -5.91 -19.54 -1.52
C PRO A 73 -6.52 -20.78 -2.19
N TRP A 74 -7.76 -21.10 -1.84
CA TRP A 74 -8.49 -22.25 -2.37
C TRP A 74 -9.84 -21.81 -2.90
N TRP A 75 -10.17 -22.27 -4.11
CA TRP A 75 -11.49 -22.10 -4.69
C TRP A 75 -12.21 -23.45 -4.69
N GLY A 76 -13.39 -23.50 -4.08
CA GLY A 76 -14.22 -24.70 -3.92
C GLY A 76 -14.41 -25.10 -2.45
N TYR A 77 -14.69 -26.37 -2.19
CA TYR A 77 -14.93 -26.93 -0.86
C TYR A 77 -13.79 -27.85 -0.42
N ARG A 78 -13.03 -27.44 0.60
CA ARG A 78 -11.96 -28.27 1.21
C ARG A 78 -12.50 -29.43 2.05
N THR A 79 -13.78 -29.40 2.41
CA THR A 79 -14.44 -30.40 3.26
C THR A 79 -15.51 -31.13 2.47
N LYS A 80 -15.71 -32.42 2.76
CA LYS A 80 -16.78 -33.23 2.16
C LYS A 80 -18.14 -32.68 2.63
N ILE A 81 -19.08 -32.44 1.72
CA ILE A 81 -20.44 -32.01 2.05
C ILE A 81 -21.39 -33.15 1.73
N GLY A 82 -21.87 -33.86 2.76
CA GLY A 82 -22.65 -35.09 2.59
C GLY A 82 -21.87 -36.16 1.84
N ASP A 83 -22.40 -36.59 0.69
CA ASP A 83 -21.74 -37.56 -0.19
C ASP A 83 -20.84 -36.94 -1.26
N GLN A 84 -20.87 -35.61 -1.41
CA GLN A 84 -20.02 -34.94 -2.41
C GLN A 84 -18.56 -34.90 -1.94
N ALA A 85 -17.68 -35.41 -2.80
CA ALA A 85 -16.23 -35.33 -2.58
C ALA A 85 -15.76 -33.88 -2.48
N LYS A 86 -14.58 -33.68 -1.88
CA LYS A 86 -13.88 -32.39 -1.93
C LYS A 86 -13.76 -31.94 -3.38
N GLN A 87 -14.10 -30.68 -3.63
CA GLN A 87 -14.09 -30.13 -4.98
C GLN A 87 -13.34 -28.79 -4.96
N GLY A 88 -12.54 -28.52 -5.99
CA GLY A 88 -11.80 -27.27 -6.10
C GLY A 88 -10.32 -27.45 -6.37
N SER A 89 -9.61 -26.34 -6.34
CA SER A 89 -8.16 -26.28 -6.54
C SER A 89 -7.56 -25.05 -5.86
N TYR A 90 -6.24 -25.05 -5.70
CA TYR A 90 -5.52 -23.85 -5.32
C TYR A 90 -5.75 -22.73 -6.35
N PHE A 91 -5.98 -21.52 -5.85
CA PHE A 91 -6.29 -20.35 -6.65
C PHE A 91 -5.09 -19.40 -6.73
N TYR A 92 -4.04 -19.81 -7.45
CA TYR A 92 -2.83 -19.00 -7.64
C TYR A 92 -2.89 -18.06 -8.86
N SER A 93 -4.08 -17.84 -9.42
CA SER A 93 -4.24 -16.98 -10.60
C SER A 93 -4.14 -15.49 -10.28
N LYS A 94 -4.41 -15.10 -9.03
CA LYS A 94 -4.32 -13.73 -8.51
C LYS A 94 -3.49 -13.70 -7.23
N PRO A 95 -2.71 -12.63 -6.99
CA PRO A 95 -1.95 -12.53 -5.77
C PRO A 95 -2.83 -12.14 -4.57
N ILE A 96 -2.27 -12.29 -3.37
CA ILE A 96 -3.01 -12.52 -2.14
C ILE A 96 -3.73 -11.28 -1.57
N LEU A 97 -3.39 -10.06 -2.01
CA LEU A 97 -3.79 -8.83 -1.32
C LEU A 97 -5.31 -8.64 -1.25
N ILE A 98 -6.04 -8.95 -2.34
CA ILE A 98 -7.49 -8.85 -2.34
C ILE A 98 -8.09 -9.69 -1.22
N PHE A 99 -7.71 -10.96 -1.14
CA PHE A 99 -8.24 -11.92 -0.16
C PHE A 99 -7.91 -11.50 1.26
N TRP A 100 -6.70 -11.02 1.54
CA TRP A 100 -6.35 -10.52 2.87
C TRP A 100 -7.19 -9.32 3.28
N THR A 101 -7.41 -8.37 2.36
CA THR A 101 -8.18 -7.17 2.69
C THR A 101 -9.68 -7.46 2.83
N GLU A 102 -10.24 -8.32 2.00
CA GLU A 102 -11.62 -8.82 2.14
C GLU A 102 -11.77 -9.63 3.42
N ALA A 103 -10.86 -10.56 3.70
CA ALA A 103 -10.91 -11.42 4.87
C ALA A 103 -10.84 -10.60 6.17
N ALA A 104 -9.97 -9.59 6.22
CA ALA A 104 -9.90 -8.65 7.34
C ALA A 104 -11.23 -7.90 7.52
N SER A 105 -11.84 -7.42 6.43
CA SER A 105 -13.11 -6.71 6.49
C SER A 105 -14.26 -7.61 6.97
N VAL A 106 -14.38 -8.80 6.40
CA VAL A 106 -15.38 -9.81 6.76
C VAL A 106 -15.22 -10.28 8.21
N ARG A 107 -14.00 -10.49 8.69
CA ARG A 107 -13.74 -10.84 10.10
C ARG A 107 -14.19 -9.76 11.07
N LEU A 108 -14.11 -8.48 10.68
CA LEU A 108 -14.48 -7.35 11.54
C LEU A 108 -15.98 -7.04 11.50
N LEU A 109 -16.63 -7.24 10.36
CA LEU A 109 -17.98 -6.71 10.09
C LEU A 109 -19.02 -7.80 9.83
N GLY A 110 -18.59 -9.06 9.73
CA GLY A 110 -19.42 -10.18 9.30
C GLY A 110 -19.47 -10.32 7.78
N PHE A 111 -19.93 -11.49 7.34
CA PHE A 111 -20.04 -11.81 5.92
C PHE A 111 -21.23 -11.07 5.29
N SER A 112 -20.93 -10.17 4.35
CA SER A 112 -21.92 -9.42 3.57
C SER A 112 -21.26 -8.82 2.32
N GLU A 113 -22.07 -8.47 1.31
CA GLU A 113 -21.60 -7.77 0.11
C GLU A 113 -20.94 -6.44 0.47
N TRP A 114 -21.45 -5.76 1.51
CA TRP A 114 -20.87 -4.52 2.00
C TRP A 114 -19.47 -4.74 2.56
N ALA A 115 -19.27 -5.77 3.39
CA ALA A 115 -17.97 -6.09 3.97
C ALA A 115 -16.95 -6.54 2.90
N ILE A 116 -17.38 -7.34 1.92
CA ILE A 116 -16.48 -7.78 0.84
C ILE A 116 -16.04 -6.59 -0.03
N ARG A 117 -16.92 -5.65 -0.34
CA ARG A 117 -16.60 -4.48 -1.18
C ARG A 117 -15.91 -3.33 -0.44
N LEU A 118 -16.02 -3.28 0.89
CA LEU A 118 -15.48 -2.18 1.69
C LEU A 118 -13.99 -1.88 1.42
N PRO A 119 -13.08 -2.87 1.34
CA PRO A 119 -11.68 -2.60 1.04
C PRO A 119 -11.47 -1.84 -0.26
N MET A 120 -12.20 -2.21 -1.32
CA MET A 120 -12.10 -1.59 -2.64
C MET A 120 -12.54 -0.13 -2.57
N ALA A 121 -13.63 0.16 -1.85
CA ALA A 121 -14.08 1.53 -1.60
C ALA A 121 -13.04 2.33 -0.79
N LEU A 122 -12.41 1.73 0.23
CA LEU A 122 -11.36 2.38 1.02
C LEU A 122 -10.11 2.68 0.19
N PHE A 123 -9.69 1.75 -0.68
CA PHE A 123 -8.58 1.99 -1.62
C PHE A 123 -8.87 3.15 -2.58
N ALA A 124 -10.10 3.23 -3.09
CA ALA A 124 -10.53 4.34 -3.93
C ALA A 124 -10.53 5.68 -3.17
N MET A 125 -11.06 5.69 -1.94
CA MET A 125 -11.05 6.84 -1.05
C MET A 125 -9.61 7.31 -0.76
N LEU A 126 -8.70 6.41 -0.41
CA LEU A 126 -7.30 6.73 -0.14
C LEU A 126 -6.63 7.34 -1.37
N THR A 127 -6.87 6.78 -2.55
CA THR A 127 -6.31 7.28 -3.81
C THR A 127 -6.77 8.70 -4.10
N ALA A 128 -8.09 8.96 -4.02
CA ALA A 128 -8.64 10.29 -4.22
C ALA A 128 -8.16 11.29 -3.15
N PHE A 129 -8.05 10.85 -1.89
CA PHE A 129 -7.52 11.67 -0.80
C PHE A 129 -6.06 12.06 -1.02
N PHE A 130 -5.21 11.10 -1.44
CA PHE A 130 -3.82 11.41 -1.73
C PHE A 130 -3.65 12.22 -3.01
N ALA A 131 -4.54 12.09 -3.99
CA ALA A 131 -4.58 13.00 -5.14
C ALA A 131 -4.85 14.44 -4.67
N TYR A 132 -5.83 14.65 -3.79
CA TYR A 132 -6.07 15.96 -3.16
C TYR A 132 -4.83 16.49 -2.46
N TYR A 133 -4.22 15.65 -1.61
CA TYR A 133 -3.08 16.05 -0.78
C TYR A 133 -1.85 16.40 -1.61
N VAL A 134 -1.43 15.51 -2.51
CA VAL A 134 -0.19 15.63 -3.28
C VAL A 134 -0.30 16.73 -4.32
N LEU A 135 -1.34 16.73 -5.14
CA LEU A 135 -1.52 17.76 -6.17
C LEU A 135 -1.73 19.14 -5.51
N GLY A 136 -2.40 19.15 -4.36
CA GLY A 136 -2.56 20.32 -3.51
C GLY A 136 -1.23 20.92 -3.03
N LYS A 137 -0.27 20.05 -2.71
CA LYS A 137 1.07 20.39 -2.23
C LYS A 137 2.00 20.88 -3.32
N ILE A 138 1.97 20.24 -4.50
CA ILE A 138 2.86 20.57 -5.61
C ILE A 138 2.42 21.86 -6.30
N TRP A 139 1.11 22.02 -6.55
CA TRP A 139 0.58 23.17 -7.30
C TRP A 139 -0.26 24.10 -6.44
N SER A 140 -1.48 23.70 -6.11
CA SER A 140 -2.38 24.52 -5.30
C SER A 140 -3.56 23.69 -4.80
N ARG A 141 -4.20 24.16 -3.72
CA ARG A 141 -5.38 23.50 -3.14
C ARG A 141 -6.53 23.33 -4.15
N LYS A 142 -6.71 24.29 -5.07
CA LYS A 142 -7.71 24.20 -6.14
C LYS A 142 -7.39 23.04 -7.08
N VAL A 143 -6.13 22.90 -7.50
CA VAL A 143 -5.68 21.77 -8.34
C VAL A 143 -5.83 20.45 -7.60
N GLY A 144 -5.48 20.40 -6.30
CA GLY A 144 -5.73 19.23 -5.46
C GLY A 144 -7.20 18.80 -5.43
N PHE A 145 -8.10 19.75 -5.16
CA PHE A 145 -9.53 19.47 -5.10
C PHE A 145 -10.09 19.02 -6.46
N LEU A 146 -9.72 19.69 -7.55
CA LEU A 146 -10.13 19.30 -8.90
C LEU A 146 -9.59 17.93 -9.29
N GLY A 147 -8.32 17.64 -9.00
CA GLY A 147 -7.72 16.34 -9.30
C GLY A 147 -8.38 15.19 -8.54
N MET A 148 -8.70 15.40 -7.25
CA MET A 148 -9.48 14.47 -6.46
C MET A 148 -10.87 14.23 -7.07
N LEU A 149 -11.59 15.30 -7.47
CA LEU A 149 -12.90 15.16 -8.10
C LEU A 149 -12.80 14.35 -9.39
N VAL A 150 -11.87 14.69 -10.28
CA VAL A 150 -11.67 13.97 -11.55
C VAL A 150 -11.42 12.49 -11.31
N VAL A 151 -10.52 12.13 -10.39
CA VAL A 151 -10.25 10.72 -10.05
C VAL A 151 -11.50 10.05 -9.48
N ALA A 152 -12.15 10.67 -8.49
CA ALA A 152 -13.30 10.07 -7.82
C ALA A 152 -14.50 9.87 -8.75
N THR A 153 -14.78 10.84 -9.63
CA THR A 153 -15.95 10.82 -10.53
C THR A 153 -15.66 10.18 -11.89
N SER A 154 -14.44 9.70 -12.13
CA SER A 154 -14.14 8.94 -13.35
C SER A 154 -14.98 7.66 -13.37
N PRO A 155 -15.81 7.40 -14.41
CA PRO A 155 -16.80 6.32 -14.37
C PRO A 155 -16.21 4.95 -14.03
N GLN A 156 -15.12 4.58 -14.71
CA GLN A 156 -14.46 3.29 -14.47
C GLN A 156 -13.89 3.19 -13.04
N PHE A 157 -13.30 4.26 -12.52
CA PHE A 157 -12.74 4.29 -11.17
C PHE A 157 -13.85 4.12 -10.12
N PHE A 158 -14.98 4.81 -10.31
CA PHE A 158 -16.13 4.69 -9.43
C PHE A 158 -16.75 3.29 -9.45
N MET A 159 -16.88 2.68 -10.64
CA MET A 159 -17.39 1.31 -10.76
C MET A 159 -16.48 0.31 -10.05
N LEU A 160 -15.17 0.36 -10.30
CA LEU A 160 -14.19 -0.52 -9.67
C LEU A 160 -14.09 -0.32 -8.16
N ALA A 161 -14.38 0.89 -7.65
CA ALA A 161 -14.43 1.15 -6.21
C ALA A 161 -15.58 0.40 -5.51
N ARG A 162 -16.55 -0.10 -6.28
CA ARG A 162 -17.77 -0.74 -5.80
C ARG A 162 -17.90 -2.19 -6.26
N GLN A 163 -16.84 -2.75 -6.83
CA GLN A 163 -16.76 -4.15 -7.21
C GLN A 163 -15.61 -4.81 -6.45
N ALA A 164 -15.87 -5.96 -5.85
CA ALA A 164 -14.86 -6.76 -5.18
C ALA A 164 -13.93 -7.43 -6.21
N GLN A 165 -13.01 -6.65 -6.77
CA GLN A 165 -12.11 -7.06 -7.85
C GLN A 165 -10.66 -6.64 -7.60
N THR A 166 -9.73 -7.41 -8.19
CA THR A 166 -8.27 -7.23 -8.03
C THR A 166 -7.75 -5.89 -8.58
N ASP A 167 -8.58 -5.19 -9.33
CA ASP A 167 -8.22 -3.95 -10.01
C ASP A 167 -7.94 -2.84 -9.01
N MET A 168 -8.80 -2.64 -8.01
CA MET A 168 -8.64 -1.52 -7.09
C MET A 168 -7.47 -1.72 -6.12
N VAL A 169 -7.22 -2.96 -5.67
CA VAL A 169 -6.02 -3.32 -4.87
C VAL A 169 -4.70 -3.19 -5.65
N PHE A 170 -4.74 -3.06 -6.97
CA PHE A 170 -3.57 -2.74 -7.79
C PHE A 170 -3.49 -1.23 -8.11
N VAL A 171 -4.57 -0.66 -8.65
CA VAL A 171 -4.64 0.74 -9.12
C VAL A 171 -4.39 1.70 -7.97
N ALA A 172 -4.96 1.46 -6.79
CA ALA A 172 -4.85 2.39 -5.68
C ALA A 172 -3.42 2.49 -5.15
N PRO A 173 -2.74 1.40 -4.73
CA PRO A 173 -1.35 1.49 -4.32
C PRO A 173 -0.48 2.08 -5.43
N LEU A 174 -0.59 1.61 -6.68
CA LEU A 174 0.22 2.13 -7.78
C LEU A 174 0.07 3.67 -7.93
N THR A 175 -1.16 4.16 -7.93
CA THR A 175 -1.45 5.59 -8.08
C THR A 175 -0.94 6.39 -6.89
N ILE A 176 -1.18 5.92 -5.65
CA ILE A 176 -0.67 6.55 -4.44
C ILE A 176 0.87 6.60 -4.47
N GLY A 177 1.51 5.50 -4.88
CA GLY A 177 2.95 5.45 -5.03
C GLY A 177 3.46 6.52 -6.00
N LEU A 178 2.88 6.61 -7.20
CA LEU A 178 3.26 7.62 -8.19
C LEU A 178 3.03 9.05 -7.70
N LEU A 179 1.96 9.29 -6.94
CA LEU A 179 1.72 10.59 -6.29
C LEU A 179 2.83 10.92 -5.28
N PHE A 180 3.27 9.97 -4.45
CA PHE A 180 4.37 10.20 -3.53
C PHE A 180 5.72 10.35 -4.23
N LEU A 181 5.95 9.65 -5.35
CA LEU A 181 7.11 9.90 -6.21
C LEU A 181 7.08 11.32 -6.78
N ALA A 182 5.93 11.77 -7.30
CA ALA A 182 5.77 13.15 -7.77
C ALA A 182 5.99 14.17 -6.65
N LEU A 183 5.54 13.89 -5.42
CA LEU A 183 5.81 14.73 -4.26
C LEU A 183 7.30 14.77 -3.90
N ALA A 184 8.02 13.66 -4.04
CA ALA A 184 9.46 13.60 -3.79
C ALA A 184 10.27 14.42 -4.82
N LEU A 185 9.84 14.42 -6.08
CA LEU A 185 10.55 15.08 -7.18
C LEU A 185 10.16 16.55 -7.33
N PHE A 186 8.86 16.85 -7.29
CA PHE A 186 8.29 18.17 -7.60
C PHE A 186 7.70 18.88 -6.39
N GLY A 187 7.70 18.25 -5.21
CA GLY A 187 7.18 18.86 -3.99
C GLY A 187 7.97 20.10 -3.56
N PRO A 188 7.30 21.03 -2.85
CA PRO A 188 7.91 22.26 -2.37
C PRO A 188 9.06 21.98 -1.38
N ASP A 189 9.93 22.97 -1.21
CA ASP A 189 11.02 22.90 -0.22
C ASP A 189 10.47 22.81 1.21
N GLU A 190 10.89 21.79 1.96
CA GLU A 190 10.49 21.53 3.35
C GLU A 190 11.58 21.90 4.37
N ARG A 191 12.63 22.65 4.00
CA ARG A 191 13.70 23.14 4.91
C ARG A 191 13.16 23.86 6.14
N GLY A 192 12.06 24.60 5.97
CA GLY A 192 11.42 25.39 7.03
C GLY A 192 10.51 24.58 7.97
N VAL A 193 10.40 23.26 7.80
CA VAL A 193 9.50 22.46 8.64
C VAL A 193 9.98 22.40 10.09
N SER A 194 9.04 22.57 11.03
CA SER A 194 9.32 22.39 12.46
C SER A 194 9.81 20.97 12.73
N THR A 195 10.60 20.77 13.78
CA THR A 195 11.11 19.44 14.15
C THR A 195 9.97 18.45 14.45
N ALA A 196 8.92 18.90 15.14
CA ALA A 196 7.73 18.08 15.36
C ALA A 196 7.03 17.70 14.04
N GLY A 197 6.91 18.65 13.10
CA GLY A 197 6.34 18.39 11.78
C GLY A 197 7.18 17.44 10.93
N TYR A 198 8.51 17.55 11.01
CA TYR A 198 9.45 16.62 10.40
C TYR A 198 9.27 15.20 10.96
N LEU A 199 9.30 15.03 12.28
CA LEU A 199 9.15 13.73 12.92
C LEU A 199 7.78 13.10 12.64
N ALA A 200 6.70 13.89 12.61
CA ALA A 200 5.37 13.40 12.26
C ALA A 200 5.30 12.86 10.82
N LYS A 201 5.91 13.56 9.85
CA LYS A 201 5.93 13.12 8.45
C LYS A 201 6.83 11.90 8.24
N LEU A 202 8.02 11.89 8.84
CA LEU A 202 8.91 10.73 8.78
C LEU A 202 8.28 9.52 9.46
N GLY A 203 7.67 9.73 10.63
CA GLY A 203 6.91 8.72 11.36
C GLY A 203 5.75 8.18 10.54
N PHE A 204 5.06 9.01 9.76
CA PHE A 204 4.02 8.56 8.84
C PHE A 204 4.58 7.66 7.73
N SER A 205 5.68 8.03 7.07
CA SER A 205 6.32 7.17 6.06
C SER A 205 6.77 5.83 6.65
N LEU A 206 7.37 5.85 7.85
CA LEU A 206 7.74 4.64 8.59
C LEU A 206 6.53 3.79 8.94
N PHE A 207 5.46 4.41 9.43
CA PHE A 207 4.24 3.73 9.78
C PHE A 207 3.64 3.00 8.57
N VAL A 208 3.56 3.65 7.41
CA VAL A 208 3.07 3.03 6.17
C VAL A 208 3.94 1.83 5.77
N PHE A 209 5.26 1.98 5.83
CA PHE A 209 6.20 0.88 5.55
C PHE A 209 6.00 -0.29 6.52
N LEU A 210 6.02 -0.03 7.83
CA LEU A 210 5.89 -1.07 8.87
C LEU A 210 4.52 -1.74 8.86
N LEU A 211 3.45 -0.99 8.62
CA LEU A 211 2.10 -1.53 8.49
C LEU A 211 1.99 -2.54 7.35
N SER A 212 2.75 -2.34 6.27
CA SER A 212 2.82 -3.29 5.16
C SER A 212 3.71 -4.49 5.46
N ALA A 213 4.82 -4.28 6.15
CA ALA A 213 5.86 -5.30 6.32
C ALA A 213 5.63 -6.24 7.50
N VAL A 214 5.20 -5.70 8.64
CA VAL A 214 5.04 -6.47 9.88
C VAL A 214 3.99 -7.57 9.76
N PRO A 215 2.77 -7.33 9.21
CA PRO A 215 1.79 -8.40 9.06
C PRO A 215 2.30 -9.56 8.18
N GLN A 216 3.08 -9.27 7.14
CA GLN A 216 3.68 -10.30 6.29
C GLN A 216 4.69 -11.15 7.08
N TYR A 217 5.55 -10.51 7.88
CA TYR A 217 6.47 -11.21 8.75
C TYR A 217 5.73 -12.09 9.76
N ILE A 218 4.65 -11.58 10.36
CA ILE A 218 3.82 -12.34 11.30
C ILE A 218 3.22 -13.54 10.56
N VAL A 219 2.53 -13.35 9.44
CA VAL A 219 1.88 -14.45 8.70
C VAL A 219 2.89 -15.51 8.29
N ILE A 220 4.03 -15.14 7.70
CA ILE A 220 5.08 -16.10 7.29
C ILE A 220 5.70 -16.79 8.52
N GLY A 221 5.90 -16.05 9.62
CA GLY A 221 6.49 -16.56 10.86
C GLY A 221 5.53 -17.40 11.71
N THR A 222 4.21 -17.24 11.56
CA THR A 222 3.18 -18.02 12.26
C THR A 222 2.61 -19.15 11.43
N ASP A 223 2.70 -19.09 10.10
CA ASP A 223 2.38 -20.19 9.18
C ASP A 223 3.50 -21.24 9.11
N LEU A 224 4.25 -21.37 10.20
CA LEU A 224 5.11 -22.51 10.45
C LEU A 224 4.18 -23.68 10.77
N VAL A 225 3.87 -24.45 9.73
CA VAL A 225 3.08 -25.69 9.81
C VAL A 225 3.52 -26.46 11.05
N ASP A 226 2.56 -26.79 11.92
CA ASP A 226 2.73 -27.79 12.98
C ASP A 226 2.79 -29.16 12.33
N ASP A 227 3.89 -29.40 11.62
CA ASP A 227 4.10 -30.62 10.87
C ASP A 227 4.64 -31.68 11.84
N ARG A 228 3.69 -32.43 12.41
CA ARG A 228 3.95 -33.58 13.30
C ARG A 228 4.84 -34.65 12.65
N SER A 229 5.09 -34.58 11.34
CA SER A 229 6.07 -35.43 10.67
C SER A 229 7.50 -35.29 11.22
N PHE A 230 7.80 -34.20 11.94
CA PHE A 230 9.10 -33.95 12.56
C PHE A 230 9.18 -34.31 14.05
N ASP A 231 8.12 -34.83 14.67
CA ASP A 231 8.11 -35.19 16.11
C ASP A 231 9.10 -36.32 16.44
N ASN A 232 9.48 -37.13 15.44
CA ASN A 232 10.46 -38.20 15.58
C ASN A 232 11.92 -37.73 15.42
N LEU A 233 12.17 -36.45 15.09
CA LEU A 233 13.53 -35.90 14.94
C LEU A 233 13.99 -35.25 16.24
N ALA A 234 15.24 -35.48 16.62
CA ALA A 234 15.87 -34.88 17.81
C ALA A 234 17.08 -34.00 17.44
N GLY A 235 17.37 -33.00 18.27
CA GLY A 235 18.58 -32.17 18.17
C GLY A 235 18.71 -31.39 16.86
N LEU A 236 19.93 -31.34 16.31
CA LEU A 236 20.27 -30.59 15.10
C LEU A 236 19.49 -31.03 13.85
N GLN A 237 19.02 -32.27 13.79
CA GLN A 237 18.21 -32.76 12.67
C GLN A 237 16.80 -32.15 12.69
N ARG A 238 16.20 -31.99 13.87
CA ARG A 238 14.92 -31.29 14.02
C ARG A 238 15.07 -29.80 13.68
N VAL A 239 16.16 -29.18 14.13
CA VAL A 239 16.49 -27.78 13.79
C VAL A 239 16.71 -27.61 12.29
N ALA A 240 17.42 -28.52 11.62
CA ALA A 240 17.63 -28.48 10.17
C ALA A 240 16.35 -28.76 9.37
N ALA A 241 15.45 -29.61 9.87
CA ALA A 241 14.15 -29.90 9.24
C ALA A 241 13.13 -28.75 9.43
N LEU A 242 13.10 -28.14 10.62
CA LEU A 242 12.36 -26.90 10.91
C LEU A 242 12.92 -25.70 10.11
N ALA A 243 14.24 -25.67 9.92
CA ALA A 243 14.85 -24.68 9.03
C ALA A 243 14.40 -24.95 7.57
N LYS A 244 14.41 -26.21 7.12
CA LYS A 244 13.92 -26.65 5.79
C LYS A 244 12.42 -26.43 5.55
N THR A 245 11.62 -26.17 6.56
CA THR A 245 10.24 -25.73 6.37
C THR A 245 10.28 -24.32 5.81
N ASN A 246 9.80 -24.14 4.58
CA ASN A 246 9.99 -22.92 3.78
C ASN A 246 9.72 -21.61 4.57
N GLY A 247 8.78 -21.59 5.51
CA GLY A 247 8.44 -20.40 6.31
C GLY A 247 9.61 -19.79 7.13
N VAL A 248 10.53 -20.59 7.69
CA VAL A 248 11.63 -20.04 8.51
C VAL A 248 12.66 -19.32 7.65
N TYR A 249 13.10 -19.91 6.53
CA TYR A 249 14.01 -19.24 5.62
C TYR A 249 13.40 -17.96 5.02
N HIS A 250 12.12 -17.99 4.64
CA HIS A 250 11.45 -16.83 4.08
C HIS A 250 11.27 -15.72 5.13
N SER A 251 10.91 -16.05 6.37
CA SER A 251 10.78 -15.06 7.45
C SER A 251 12.13 -14.44 7.83
N VAL A 252 13.20 -15.22 7.91
CA VAL A 252 14.56 -14.71 8.20
C VAL A 252 15.05 -13.79 7.08
N LEU A 253 14.95 -14.23 5.82
CA LEU A 253 15.36 -13.43 4.67
C LEU A 253 14.58 -12.11 4.60
N TYR A 254 13.26 -12.18 4.79
CA TYR A 254 12.39 -11.01 4.81
C TYR A 254 12.73 -10.06 5.97
N GLY A 255 12.96 -10.61 7.17
CA GLY A 255 13.36 -9.85 8.36
C GLY A 255 14.70 -9.12 8.17
N ILE A 256 15.69 -9.78 7.56
CA ILE A 256 16.98 -9.14 7.21
C ILE A 256 16.76 -7.99 6.24
N LEU A 257 15.97 -8.19 5.18
CA LEU A 257 15.70 -7.17 4.18
C LEU A 257 15.02 -5.93 4.78
N VAL A 258 14.00 -6.13 5.62
CA VAL A 258 13.31 -5.06 6.36
C VAL A 258 14.29 -4.33 7.29
N LEU A 259 15.13 -5.06 8.03
CA LEU A 259 16.10 -4.47 8.94
C LEU A 259 17.13 -3.61 8.19
N VAL A 260 17.68 -4.10 7.08
CA VAL A 260 18.65 -3.36 6.25
C VAL A 260 18.04 -2.04 5.78
N LEU A 261 16.80 -2.05 5.30
CA LEU A 261 16.10 -0.83 4.86
C LEU A 261 15.86 0.15 6.01
N LEU A 262 15.44 -0.33 7.18
CA LEU A 262 15.24 0.51 8.36
C LEU A 262 16.55 1.13 8.86
N VAL A 263 17.63 0.34 8.90
CA VAL A 263 18.96 0.84 9.27
C VAL A 263 19.43 1.90 8.27
N TRP A 264 19.33 1.62 6.97
CA TRP A 264 19.71 2.58 5.93
C TRP A 264 18.99 3.92 6.08
N MET A 265 17.68 3.89 6.36
CA MET A 265 16.89 5.12 6.50
C MET A 265 17.09 5.84 7.84
N LEU A 266 17.21 5.12 8.95
CA LEU A 266 17.23 5.71 10.29
C LEU A 266 18.62 6.02 10.82
N LEU A 267 19.66 5.34 10.33
CA LEU A 267 21.03 5.52 10.81
C LEU A 267 21.52 6.99 10.70
N PRO A 268 21.29 7.72 9.58
CA PRO A 268 21.72 9.13 9.50
C PRO A 268 21.06 10.01 10.56
N LEU A 269 19.77 9.77 10.85
CA LEU A 269 19.03 10.48 11.90
C LEU A 269 19.58 10.14 13.28
N VAL A 270 19.74 8.85 13.59
CA VAL A 270 20.25 8.37 14.89
C VAL A 270 21.66 8.93 15.15
N VAL A 271 22.55 8.88 14.17
CA VAL A 271 23.93 9.42 14.29
C VAL A 271 23.90 10.91 14.61
N ARG A 272 23.03 11.70 13.99
CA ARG A 272 22.90 13.14 14.28
C ARG A 272 22.36 13.39 15.69
N LEU A 273 21.33 12.65 16.12
CA LEU A 273 20.74 12.76 17.45
C LEU A 273 21.77 12.41 18.54
N VAL A 274 22.51 11.30 18.39
CA VAL A 274 23.58 10.87 19.31
C VAL A 274 24.69 11.91 19.38
N ARG A 275 25.09 12.49 18.23
CA ARG A 275 26.09 13.56 18.16
C ARG A 275 25.56 14.94 18.56
N ARG A 276 24.30 15.04 19.03
CA ARG A 276 23.61 16.28 19.41
C ARG A 276 23.70 17.38 18.33
N ARG A 277 23.71 16.99 17.05
CA ARG A 277 23.73 17.95 15.94
C ARG A 277 22.32 18.49 15.68
N PRO A 278 22.17 19.79 15.35
CA PRO A 278 20.87 20.34 14.99
C PRO A 278 20.35 19.66 13.71
N LEU A 279 19.03 19.53 13.64
CA LEU A 279 18.33 19.09 12.43
C LEU A 279 18.16 20.30 11.50
N GLU A 280 19.19 20.54 10.70
CA GLU A 280 19.20 21.57 9.66
C GLU A 280 18.06 21.38 8.67
N GLY A 281 17.60 22.46 8.06
CA GLY A 281 16.51 22.41 7.08
C GLY A 281 16.83 21.49 5.91
N GLU A 282 18.07 21.54 5.39
CA GLU A 282 18.48 20.71 4.23
C GLU A 282 18.43 19.22 4.54
N PHE A 283 18.82 18.84 5.75
CA PHE A 283 18.71 17.45 6.21
C PHE A 283 17.24 17.03 6.29
N LYS A 284 16.36 17.88 6.84
CA LYS A 284 14.92 17.59 6.94
C LYS A 284 14.30 17.42 5.55
N ASP A 285 14.55 18.33 4.62
CA ASP A 285 14.01 18.26 3.25
C ASP A 285 14.45 16.97 2.56
N ARG A 286 15.77 16.68 2.58
CA ARG A 286 16.32 15.45 2.00
C ARG A 286 15.68 14.19 2.58
N THR A 287 15.63 14.05 3.91
CA THR A 287 15.09 12.86 4.55
C THR A 287 13.58 12.72 4.34
N LEU A 288 12.83 13.83 4.22
CA LEU A 288 11.41 13.76 3.86
C LEU A 288 11.20 13.31 2.41
N ARG A 289 12.05 13.74 1.46
CA ARG A 289 12.02 13.23 0.07
C ARG A 289 12.34 11.75 0.01
N GLU A 290 13.37 11.29 0.73
CA GLU A 290 13.68 9.86 0.90
C GLU A 290 12.49 9.09 1.49
N GLY A 291 11.80 9.66 2.49
CA GLY A 291 10.59 9.08 3.06
C GLY A 291 9.40 9.00 2.09
N HIS A 292 9.25 9.96 1.17
CA HIS A 292 8.24 9.88 0.11
C HIS A 292 8.60 8.79 -0.93
N ILE A 293 9.88 8.64 -1.27
CA ILE A 293 10.37 7.56 -2.14
C ILE A 293 10.14 6.19 -1.49
N LEU A 294 10.30 6.07 -0.18
CA LEU A 294 9.98 4.84 0.55
C LEU A 294 8.48 4.50 0.41
N VAL A 295 7.60 5.49 0.60
CA VAL A 295 6.15 5.28 0.40
C VAL A 295 5.87 4.82 -1.03
N PHE A 296 6.50 5.43 -2.04
CA PHE A 296 6.41 4.96 -3.43
C PHE A 296 6.81 3.49 -3.57
N ALA A 297 7.98 3.09 -3.05
CA ALA A 297 8.45 1.71 -3.13
C ALA A 297 7.51 0.73 -2.41
N THR A 298 7.04 1.06 -1.20
CA THR A 298 6.06 0.26 -0.46
C THR A 298 4.77 0.07 -1.25
N MET A 299 4.27 1.15 -1.85
CA MET A 299 3.05 1.11 -2.66
C MET A 299 3.20 0.27 -3.94
N CYS A 300 4.36 0.31 -4.61
CA CYS A 300 4.67 -0.60 -5.72
C CYS A 300 4.70 -2.07 -5.26
N GLY A 301 5.23 -2.33 -4.05
CA GLY A 301 5.18 -3.65 -3.43
C GLY A 301 3.74 -4.13 -3.22
N LEU A 302 2.88 -3.28 -2.64
CA LEU A 302 1.45 -3.59 -2.48
C LEU A 302 0.74 -3.78 -3.82
N ALA A 303 1.01 -2.94 -4.83
CA ALA A 303 0.47 -3.13 -6.18
C ALA A 303 0.87 -4.49 -6.78
N THR A 304 2.10 -4.95 -6.49
CA THR A 304 2.58 -6.27 -6.91
C THR A 304 1.78 -7.39 -6.25
N LEU A 305 1.35 -7.21 -5.00
CA LEU A 305 0.43 -8.15 -4.34
C LEU A 305 -1.03 -8.07 -4.88
N GLY A 306 -1.36 -7.04 -5.66
CA GLY A 306 -2.67 -6.91 -6.34
C GLY A 306 -2.73 -7.56 -7.72
N LYS A 307 -1.70 -7.39 -8.57
CA LYS A 307 -1.67 -7.93 -9.95
C LYS A 307 -0.34 -8.55 -10.41
N GLY A 308 0.53 -8.93 -9.48
CA GLY A 308 1.81 -9.58 -9.78
C GLY A 308 2.85 -8.60 -10.31
N LEU A 309 3.77 -9.05 -11.17
CA LEU A 309 4.94 -8.27 -11.59
C LEU A 309 4.58 -6.90 -12.20
N LEU A 310 3.38 -6.73 -12.75
CA LEU A 310 2.87 -5.45 -13.24
C LEU A 310 2.99 -4.31 -12.22
N GLY A 311 2.89 -4.60 -10.92
CA GLY A 311 3.00 -3.62 -9.84
C GLY A 311 4.31 -2.82 -9.83
N PHE A 312 5.44 -3.48 -10.09
CA PHE A 312 6.75 -2.81 -10.17
C PHE A 312 7.20 -2.57 -11.61
N MET A 313 6.79 -3.42 -12.57
CA MET A 313 7.22 -3.31 -13.96
C MET A 313 6.64 -2.09 -14.66
N LEU A 314 5.38 -1.72 -14.37
CA LEU A 314 4.73 -0.59 -15.07
C LEU A 314 5.42 0.76 -14.81
N PRO A 315 5.70 1.17 -13.55
CA PRO A 315 6.48 2.38 -13.29
C PRO A 315 7.85 2.36 -13.99
N GLY A 316 8.56 1.24 -13.91
CA GLY A 316 9.88 1.09 -14.52
C GLY A 316 9.83 1.17 -16.05
N ALA A 317 8.88 0.49 -16.68
CA ALA A 317 8.70 0.51 -18.12
C ALA A 317 8.30 1.91 -18.63
N VAL A 318 7.41 2.62 -17.92
CA VAL A 318 7.02 3.99 -18.28
C VAL A 318 8.22 4.94 -18.18
N LEU A 319 9.00 4.86 -17.10
CA LEU A 319 10.21 5.67 -16.94
C LEU A 319 11.26 5.32 -18.00
N PHE A 320 11.45 4.03 -18.30
CA PHE A 320 12.38 3.58 -19.34
C PHE A 320 11.97 4.09 -20.73
N VAL A 321 10.70 3.96 -21.10
CA VAL A 321 10.17 4.49 -22.37
C VAL A 321 10.28 6.01 -22.41
N PHE A 322 9.98 6.71 -21.32
CA PHE A 322 10.16 8.16 -21.24
C PHE A 322 11.61 8.55 -21.51
N LEU A 323 12.58 7.92 -20.83
CA LEU A 323 14.01 8.16 -21.02
C LEU A 323 14.52 7.78 -22.42
N LEU A 324 13.87 6.84 -23.11
CA LEU A 324 14.21 6.53 -24.50
C LEU A 324 13.69 7.60 -25.48
N LEU A 325 12.62 8.31 -25.13
CA LEU A 325 11.95 9.28 -26.00
C LEU A 325 12.38 10.73 -25.75
N THR A 326 13.11 11.00 -24.66
CA THR A 326 13.58 12.34 -24.26
C THR A 326 15.09 12.37 -24.13
#